data_AF-A0A5K1B171-F1
#
_entry.id   AF-A0A5K1B171-F1
#
_cell.length_a   1.000
_cell.length_b   1.000
_cell.length_c   1.000
_cell.angle_alpha   90.00
_cell.angle_beta   90.00
_cell.angle_gamma   90.00
#
_symmetry.space_group_name_H-M   'P 1'
#
loop_
_entity.id
_entity.type
_entity.pdbx_description
1 polymer ?
#
loop_
_entity_poly.entity_id
_entity_poly.type
_entity_poly.pdbx_seq_one_letter_code
_entity_poly.pdbx_strand_id
1 'polypeptide(L)'
;MILPTESLARQSRHLAMAAPQFQSVELYSNGVDPSGKPSPSSSSSRTSSRFSPSASSFLYNARVAIALAPSALFLLSLGGIPVVATLSLGLIVAYFLDSFNLKHAAFFLVWFSLVASQIALLFSGGLAAFPSWPLFLFAFGLCSLAIFLIGVWASIQFRWMILENASVVTALERLLFACTPIVASIVWTWAAVASVGMNHAAYYLMCFSCLFYWLFSIPRRSSFRSRLEGHFHGGEIPDDALILGQLEGCIHTLVLLFLPVLFRVGSHHSVTFSSATFICDLLLLFFVPFLFQLYASTNGALWWITKNVNELHRIRIVNGAIGLVVVVICLEVRVVFHSFGRYLHVPPPLNYILVTVAMLGSAAGAGSFAVGMIGDAFSSAAFSVLAVLVGIAGAIVVGFPFL
;
A
#
# COMPACT_ATOMS: atom_id res chain seq x y z
N MET A 1 -51.60 22.74 -27.36
CA MET A 1 -51.47 21.77 -26.26
C MET A 1 -49.99 21.51 -26.10
N ILE A 2 -49.34 22.30 -25.23
CA ILE A 2 -47.88 22.37 -25.05
C ILE A 2 -47.63 22.04 -23.59
N LEU A 3 -46.86 20.99 -23.33
CA LEU A 3 -46.26 20.62 -22.04
C LEU A 3 -44.87 20.01 -22.32
N PRO A 4 -43.90 20.13 -21.41
CA PRO A 4 -42.60 20.73 -21.74
C PRO A 4 -41.40 19.77 -21.61
N THR A 5 -40.35 20.14 -22.32
CA THR A 5 -39.05 19.49 -22.50
C THR A 5 -38.07 19.71 -21.33
N GLU A 6 -38.50 19.52 -20.08
CA GLU A 6 -37.62 19.73 -18.91
C GLU A 6 -37.06 18.44 -18.26
N SER A 7 -37.48 17.25 -18.69
CA SER A 7 -37.08 16.00 -18.02
C SER A 7 -35.76 15.38 -18.48
N LEU A 8 -35.17 15.82 -19.61
CA LEU A 8 -33.93 15.25 -20.15
C LEU A 8 -32.64 16.01 -19.74
N ALA A 9 -32.76 17.21 -19.14
CA ALA A 9 -31.61 17.99 -18.68
C ALA A 9 -31.19 17.69 -17.23
N ARG A 10 -31.96 16.88 -16.49
CA ARG A 10 -31.66 16.51 -15.08
C ARG A 10 -30.87 15.22 -14.93
N GLN A 11 -30.79 14.38 -15.97
CA GLN A 11 -30.16 13.06 -15.88
C GLN A 11 -28.67 13.05 -16.29
N SER A 12 -28.16 14.15 -16.86
CA SER A 12 -26.76 14.32 -17.27
C SER A 12 -25.87 15.02 -16.22
N ARG A 13 -26.39 15.30 -15.00
CA ARG A 13 -25.62 15.92 -13.91
C ARG A 13 -25.07 14.94 -12.86
N HIS A 14 -25.27 13.63 -13.02
CA HIS A 14 -24.82 12.62 -12.05
C HIS A 14 -23.61 11.78 -12.47
N LEU A 15 -22.90 12.14 -13.55
CA LEU A 15 -21.63 11.52 -13.96
C LEU A 15 -20.50 12.54 -14.08
N ALA A 16 -20.32 13.36 -13.05
CA ALA A 16 -19.07 14.08 -12.82
C ALA A 16 -18.23 13.26 -11.84
N MET A 17 -17.16 12.64 -12.34
CA MET A 17 -16.13 12.01 -11.51
C MET A 17 -15.61 13.02 -10.50
N ALA A 18 -15.69 12.65 -9.22
CA ALA A 18 -15.11 13.40 -8.13
C ALA A 18 -13.58 13.50 -8.31
N ALA A 19 -13.11 14.68 -8.67
CA ALA A 19 -11.72 15.07 -8.46
C ALA A 19 -11.47 15.19 -6.94
N PRO A 20 -10.28 14.83 -6.44
CA PRO A 20 -9.95 15.05 -5.04
C PRO A 20 -9.89 16.56 -4.77
N GLN A 21 -10.84 17.05 -3.97
CA GLN A 21 -10.78 18.42 -3.45
C GLN A 21 -9.61 18.53 -2.48
N PHE A 22 -8.63 19.36 -2.85
CA PHE A 22 -7.61 19.87 -1.94
C PHE A 22 -8.28 20.74 -0.87
N GLN A 23 -8.11 20.38 0.41
CA GLN A 23 -8.41 21.29 1.51
C GLN A 23 -7.34 22.39 1.53
N SER A 24 -7.72 23.58 1.07
CA SER A 24 -6.96 24.80 1.31
C SER A 24 -7.03 25.17 2.80
N VAL A 25 -5.88 25.30 3.43
CA VAL A 25 -5.72 25.86 4.76
C VAL A 25 -6.01 27.37 4.67
N GLU A 26 -7.21 27.79 5.08
CA GLU A 26 -7.52 29.20 5.26
C GLU A 26 -6.78 29.73 6.50
N LEU A 27 -5.73 30.52 6.27
CA LEU A 27 -5.14 31.41 7.27
C LEU A 27 -6.11 32.58 7.51
N TYR A 28 -6.82 32.54 8.64
CA TYR A 28 -7.57 33.69 9.13
C TYR A 28 -6.60 34.78 9.61
N SER A 29 -6.57 35.88 8.87
CA SER A 29 -5.99 37.16 9.26
C SER A 29 -6.85 37.82 10.32
N ASN A 30 -6.26 38.13 11.48
CA ASN A 30 -6.89 38.88 12.57
C ASN A 30 -7.05 40.36 12.18
N GLY A 31 -8.29 40.75 11.86
CA GLY A 31 -8.73 42.14 11.86
C GLY A 31 -9.18 42.55 13.27
N VAL A 32 -8.51 43.54 13.84
CA VAL A 32 -8.83 44.16 15.13
C VAL A 32 -9.94 45.19 14.89
N ASP A 33 -11.08 45.04 15.57
CA ASP A 33 -12.06 46.12 15.76
C ASP A 33 -12.42 46.25 17.26
N PRO A 34 -12.39 47.47 17.85
CA PRO A 34 -12.58 47.66 19.28
C PRO A 34 -13.95 48.30 19.58
N SER A 35 -14.98 47.53 19.95
CA SER A 35 -16.11 48.03 20.76
C SER A 35 -17.19 46.98 20.99
N GLY A 36 -17.64 46.79 22.23
CA GLY A 36 -19.02 46.31 22.51
C GLY A 36 -19.19 45.23 23.58
N LYS A 37 -19.31 45.67 24.85
CA LYS A 37 -20.02 45.11 26.04
C LYS A 37 -20.08 43.59 26.31
N PRO A 38 -19.88 43.15 27.58
CA PRO A 38 -19.93 41.74 27.96
C PRO A 38 -21.37 41.26 28.16
N SER A 39 -21.71 40.10 27.59
CA SER A 39 -22.94 39.35 27.88
C SER A 39 -22.58 38.10 28.71
N PRO A 40 -23.32 37.75 29.77
CA PRO A 40 -22.97 36.63 30.64
C PRO A 40 -23.55 35.33 30.07
N SER A 41 -22.78 34.61 29.25
CA SER A 41 -23.16 33.26 28.81
C SER A 41 -22.56 32.21 29.73
N SER A 42 -23.39 31.76 30.67
CA SER A 42 -23.45 30.40 31.22
C SER A 42 -22.21 29.53 31.01
N SER A 43 -21.44 29.37 32.08
CA SER A 43 -20.46 28.32 32.26
C SER A 43 -21.11 26.93 32.13
N SER A 44 -21.24 26.41 30.90
CA SER A 44 -21.32 24.97 30.71
C SER A 44 -19.89 24.44 30.80
N SER A 45 -19.46 24.10 32.01
CA SER A 45 -18.33 23.22 32.24
C SER A 45 -18.66 21.88 31.57
N ARG A 46 -18.35 21.77 30.27
CA ARG A 46 -18.18 20.48 29.61
C ARG A 46 -17.02 19.84 30.34
N THR A 47 -17.36 19.04 31.35
CA THR A 47 -16.47 18.04 31.93
C THR A 47 -15.79 17.34 30.79
N SER A 48 -14.51 17.66 30.58
CA SER A 48 -13.63 16.93 29.71
C SER A 48 -13.75 15.47 30.11
N SER A 49 -14.42 14.67 29.30
CA SER A 49 -14.44 13.22 29.43
C SER A 49 -13.00 12.76 29.25
N ARG A 50 -12.26 12.67 30.35
CA ARG A 50 -10.83 12.31 30.41
C ARG A 50 -10.57 10.85 30.01
N PHE A 51 -11.60 10.13 29.57
CA PHE A 51 -11.55 8.81 29.00
C PHE A 51 -12.61 8.71 27.91
N SER A 52 -12.22 8.95 26.66
CA SER A 52 -13.01 8.47 25.53
C SER A 52 -12.75 6.95 25.40
N PRO A 53 -13.79 6.09 25.38
CA PRO A 53 -13.63 4.63 25.22
C PRO A 53 -12.93 4.22 23.91
N SER A 54 -12.76 5.15 22.97
CA SER A 54 -11.99 4.98 21.73
C SER A 54 -10.47 5.03 21.92
N ALA A 55 -9.97 5.50 23.07
CA ALA A 55 -8.54 5.58 23.36
C ALA A 55 -7.90 4.23 23.76
N SER A 56 -8.72 3.18 23.95
CA SER A 56 -8.25 1.85 24.32
C SER A 56 -8.37 0.80 23.19
N SER A 57 -8.81 1.20 22.00
CA SER A 57 -8.95 0.30 20.86
C SER A 57 -7.82 0.49 19.85
N PHE A 58 -7.24 -0.61 19.37
CA PHE A 58 -6.22 -0.58 18.32
C PHE A 58 -6.79 0.00 17.01
N LEU A 59 -6.39 1.23 16.67
CA LEU A 59 -6.92 1.99 15.51
C LEU A 59 -6.70 1.25 14.18
N TYR A 60 -5.60 0.52 14.06
CA TYR A 60 -5.15 -0.07 12.80
C TYR A 60 -5.54 -1.55 12.64
N ASN A 61 -6.50 -2.03 13.45
CA ASN A 61 -6.90 -3.43 13.47
C ASN A 61 -7.33 -3.95 12.09
N ALA A 62 -8.13 -3.18 11.36
CA ALA A 62 -8.60 -3.56 10.03
C ALA A 62 -7.45 -3.75 9.02
N ARG A 63 -6.40 -2.93 9.09
CA ARG A 63 -5.25 -3.01 8.17
C ARG A 63 -4.44 -4.27 8.41
N VAL A 64 -4.17 -4.56 9.67
CA VAL A 64 -3.47 -5.78 10.06
C VAL A 64 -4.32 -6.99 9.70
N ALA A 65 -5.63 -6.96 9.96
CA ALA A 65 -6.55 -8.04 9.60
C ALA A 65 -6.56 -8.30 8.09
N ILE A 66 -6.60 -7.26 7.25
CA ILE A 66 -6.53 -7.40 5.79
C ILE A 66 -5.26 -8.14 5.36
N ALA A 67 -4.12 -7.95 6.04
CA ALA A 67 -2.87 -8.63 5.70
C ALA A 67 -2.76 -10.04 6.31
N LEU A 68 -3.01 -10.15 7.61
CA LEU A 68 -2.77 -11.38 8.38
C LEU A 68 -3.90 -12.39 8.29
N ALA A 69 -5.17 -11.99 8.12
CA ALA A 69 -6.27 -12.96 8.06
C ALA A 69 -6.17 -13.86 6.80
N PRO A 70 -5.91 -13.34 5.58
CA PRO A 70 -5.67 -14.20 4.43
C PRO A 70 -4.39 -15.04 4.57
N SER A 71 -3.36 -14.50 5.24
CA SER A 71 -2.14 -15.25 5.54
C SER A 71 -2.43 -16.43 6.49
N ALA A 72 -3.25 -16.23 7.52
CA ALA A 72 -3.70 -17.27 8.44
C ALA A 72 -4.52 -18.34 7.72
N LEU A 73 -5.45 -17.95 6.84
CA LEU A 73 -6.23 -18.89 6.03
C LEU A 73 -5.35 -19.75 5.12
N PHE A 74 -4.34 -19.16 4.50
CA PHE A 74 -3.38 -19.92 3.71
C PHE A 74 -2.60 -20.93 4.56
N LEU A 75 -2.14 -20.53 5.75
CA LEU A 75 -1.44 -21.44 6.67
C LEU A 75 -2.34 -22.58 7.17
N LEU A 76 -3.61 -22.30 7.45
CA LEU A 76 -4.61 -23.32 7.78
C LEU A 76 -4.79 -24.30 6.62
N SER A 77 -4.85 -23.80 5.39
CA SER A 77 -4.94 -24.65 4.19
C SER A 77 -3.69 -25.49 3.98
N LEU A 78 -2.51 -24.96 4.31
CA LEU A 78 -1.24 -25.66 4.18
C LEU A 78 -1.07 -26.77 5.22
N GLY A 79 -1.57 -26.53 6.45
CA GLY A 79 -1.54 -27.48 7.55
C GLY A 79 -2.70 -28.49 7.57
N GLY A 80 -3.82 -28.18 6.93
CA GLY A 80 -4.99 -29.06 6.89
C GLY A 80 -5.59 -29.33 8.28
N ILE A 81 -6.16 -30.52 8.44
CA ILE A 81 -6.94 -30.92 9.62
C ILE A 81 -6.17 -30.78 10.94
N PRO A 82 -4.90 -31.24 11.08
CA PRO A 82 -4.17 -31.16 12.35
C PRO A 82 -4.03 -29.72 12.87
N VAL A 83 -3.73 -28.78 11.98
CA VAL A 83 -3.53 -27.37 12.35
C VAL A 83 -4.86 -26.69 12.68
N VAL A 84 -5.91 -26.96 11.89
CA VAL A 84 -7.26 -26.47 12.18
C VAL A 84 -7.75 -26.98 13.53
N ALA A 85 -7.61 -28.28 13.81
CA ALA A 85 -8.08 -28.90 15.04
C ALA A 85 -7.36 -28.36 16.29
N THR A 86 -6.03 -28.21 16.21
CA THR A 86 -5.22 -27.68 17.32
C THR A 86 -5.57 -26.24 17.64
N LEU A 87 -5.73 -25.38 16.62
CA LEU A 87 -6.13 -23.99 16.83
C LEU A 87 -7.58 -23.87 17.28
N SER A 88 -8.52 -24.64 16.73
CA SER A 88 -9.91 -24.60 17.17
C SER A 88 -10.06 -25.00 18.63
N LEU A 89 -9.38 -26.08 19.05
CA LEU A 89 -9.40 -26.53 20.43
C LEU A 89 -8.76 -25.48 21.36
N GLY A 90 -7.60 -24.94 20.98
CA GLY A 90 -6.93 -23.89 21.73
C GLY A 90 -7.79 -22.64 21.92
N LEU A 91 -8.47 -22.19 20.86
CA LEU A 91 -9.36 -21.03 20.91
C LEU A 91 -10.62 -21.29 21.76
N ILE A 92 -11.21 -22.48 21.69
CA ILE A 92 -12.37 -22.84 22.52
C ILE A 92 -11.98 -22.80 24.01
N VAL A 93 -10.85 -23.41 24.38
CA VAL A 93 -10.39 -23.42 25.77
C VAL A 93 -9.98 -22.01 26.21
N ALA A 94 -9.34 -21.21 25.35
CA ALA A 94 -9.01 -19.81 25.64
C ALA A 94 -10.25 -18.95 25.88
N TYR A 95 -11.32 -19.18 25.11
CA TYR A 95 -12.61 -18.52 25.30
C TYR A 95 -13.23 -18.85 26.65
N PHE A 96 -13.19 -20.12 27.08
CA PHE A 96 -13.66 -20.50 28.41
C PHE A 96 -12.84 -19.84 29.53
N LEU A 97 -11.50 -19.84 29.40
CA LEU A 97 -10.63 -19.19 30.38
C LEU A 97 -10.88 -17.67 30.48
N ASP A 98 -11.11 -17.01 29.35
CA ASP A 98 -11.45 -15.58 29.33
C ASP A 98 -12.83 -15.34 29.96
N SER A 99 -13.80 -16.23 29.71
CA SER A 99 -15.13 -16.18 30.34
C SER A 99 -15.08 -16.34 31.86
N PHE A 100 -14.11 -17.10 32.39
CA PHE A 100 -13.83 -17.20 33.83
C PHE A 100 -12.98 -16.04 34.38
N ASN A 101 -12.72 -15.01 33.59
CA ASN A 101 -11.84 -13.87 33.91
C ASN A 101 -10.37 -14.25 34.19
N LEU A 102 -9.92 -15.43 33.75
CA LEU A 102 -8.52 -15.87 33.86
C LEU A 102 -7.69 -15.34 32.68
N LYS A 103 -7.59 -14.00 32.58
CA LYS A 103 -7.02 -13.28 31.43
C LYS A 103 -5.58 -13.70 31.07
N HIS A 104 -4.72 -13.91 32.07
CA HIS A 104 -3.36 -14.37 31.84
C HIS A 104 -3.32 -15.80 31.30
N ALA A 105 -4.18 -16.68 31.80
CA ALA A 105 -4.24 -18.07 31.35
C ALA A 105 -4.74 -18.13 29.89
N ALA A 106 -5.77 -17.34 29.55
CA ALA A 106 -6.25 -17.21 28.17
C ALA A 106 -5.15 -16.70 27.23
N PHE A 107 -4.39 -15.68 27.64
CA PHE A 107 -3.26 -15.13 26.89
C PHE A 107 -2.17 -16.18 26.59
N PHE A 108 -1.69 -16.88 27.62
CA PHE A 108 -0.66 -17.91 27.44
C PHE A 108 -1.17 -19.08 26.61
N LEU A 109 -2.43 -19.46 26.76
CA LEU A 109 -3.02 -20.54 26.00
C LEU A 109 -3.10 -20.22 24.50
N VAL A 110 -3.41 -18.97 24.12
CA VAL A 110 -3.36 -18.55 22.70
C VAL A 110 -1.95 -18.78 22.14
N TRP A 111 -0.90 -18.35 22.85
CA TRP A 111 0.47 -18.57 22.41
C TRP A 111 0.86 -20.06 22.35
N PHE A 112 0.48 -20.86 23.36
CA PHE A 112 0.72 -22.30 23.33
C PHE A 112 0.00 -22.99 22.18
N SER A 113 -1.22 -22.55 21.85
CA SER A 113 -1.96 -23.07 20.70
C SER A 113 -1.27 -22.74 19.37
N LEU A 114 -0.71 -21.54 19.23
CA LEU A 114 0.07 -21.14 18.06
C LEU A 114 1.36 -21.97 17.94
N VAL A 115 2.09 -22.19 19.03
CA VAL A 115 3.27 -23.07 19.05
C VAL A 115 2.90 -24.52 18.71
N ALA A 116 1.83 -25.04 19.29
CA ALA A 116 1.31 -26.38 18.97
C ALA A 116 0.91 -26.50 17.50
N SER A 117 0.32 -25.45 16.93
CA SER A 117 -0.03 -25.40 15.50
C SER A 117 1.21 -25.41 14.59
N GLN A 118 2.30 -24.75 14.99
CA GLN A 118 3.58 -24.82 14.27
C GLN A 118 4.19 -26.22 14.31
N ILE A 119 4.07 -26.92 15.44
CA ILE A 119 4.48 -28.33 15.56
C ILE A 119 3.58 -29.21 14.68
N ALA A 120 2.26 -28.98 14.67
CA ALA A 120 1.32 -29.71 13.82
C ALA A 120 1.62 -29.51 12.32
N LEU A 121 2.10 -28.33 11.91
CA LEU A 121 2.57 -28.07 10.54
C LEU A 121 3.74 -28.96 10.12
N LEU A 122 4.63 -29.37 11.05
CA LEU A 122 5.74 -30.27 10.76
C LEU A 122 5.26 -31.68 10.37
N PHE A 123 4.20 -32.14 11.03
CA PHE A 123 3.59 -33.43 10.77
C PHE A 123 2.60 -33.39 9.60
N SER A 124 2.31 -32.19 9.08
CA SER A 124 1.46 -32.00 7.91
C SER A 124 2.31 -32.14 6.64
N GLY A 125 1.85 -32.96 5.69
CA GLY A 125 2.62 -33.29 4.48
C GLY A 125 3.03 -32.09 3.61
N GLY A 126 2.40 -30.93 3.79
CA GLY A 126 2.68 -29.71 3.01
C GLY A 126 4.12 -29.19 3.14
N LEU A 127 4.70 -29.20 4.35
CA LEU A 127 6.09 -28.78 4.54
C LEU A 127 7.08 -29.95 4.32
N ALA A 128 6.68 -31.18 4.64
CA ALA A 128 7.52 -32.36 4.43
C ALA A 128 7.79 -32.66 2.93
N ALA A 129 7.01 -32.06 2.02
CA ALA A 129 7.15 -32.24 0.58
C ALA A 129 8.31 -31.46 -0.06
N PHE A 130 9.03 -30.59 0.69
CA PHE A 130 10.14 -29.84 0.12
C PHE A 130 11.34 -30.75 -0.20
N PRO A 131 11.93 -30.66 -1.40
CA PRO A 131 12.97 -31.58 -1.87
C PRO A 131 14.34 -31.34 -1.22
N SER A 132 14.53 -30.23 -0.49
CA SER A 132 15.80 -29.91 0.15
C SER A 132 15.61 -29.28 1.53
N TRP A 133 16.53 -29.61 2.44
CA TRP A 133 16.53 -29.12 3.81
C TRP A 133 16.56 -27.59 3.94
N PRO A 134 17.35 -26.84 3.14
CA PRO A 134 17.35 -25.38 3.22
C PRO A 134 15.98 -24.78 2.86
N LEU A 135 15.31 -25.29 1.82
CA LEU A 135 13.98 -24.82 1.43
C LEU A 135 12.94 -25.13 2.51
N PHE A 136 13.02 -26.32 3.11
CA PHE A 136 12.20 -26.66 4.26
C PHE A 136 12.39 -25.69 5.42
N LEU A 137 13.64 -25.37 5.80
CA LEU A 137 13.94 -24.43 6.87
C LEU A 137 13.43 -23.02 6.57
N PHE A 138 13.59 -22.54 5.34
CA PHE A 138 13.08 -21.22 4.94
C PHE A 138 11.55 -21.18 4.96
N ALA A 139 10.87 -22.21 4.45
CA ALA A 139 9.42 -22.31 4.46
C ALA A 139 8.88 -22.40 5.91
N PHE A 140 9.49 -23.24 6.74
CA PHE A 140 9.15 -23.37 8.15
C PHE A 140 9.38 -22.05 8.90
N GLY A 141 10.50 -21.37 8.64
CA GLY A 141 10.81 -20.06 9.21
C GLY A 141 9.80 -18.98 8.80
N LEU A 142 9.38 -18.96 7.54
CA LEU A 142 8.34 -18.03 7.06
C LEU A 142 6.98 -18.29 7.74
N CYS A 143 6.56 -19.57 7.84
CA CYS A 143 5.34 -19.94 8.56
C CYS A 143 5.42 -19.54 10.04
N SER A 144 6.57 -19.78 10.68
CA SER A 144 6.82 -19.41 12.08
C SER A 144 6.73 -17.89 12.28
N LEU A 145 7.32 -17.09 11.39
CA LEU A 145 7.23 -15.63 11.43
C LEU A 145 5.79 -15.14 11.23
N ALA A 146 5.04 -15.74 10.31
CA ALA A 146 3.64 -15.39 10.09
C ALA A 146 2.76 -15.73 11.31
N ILE A 147 2.93 -16.91 11.90
CA ILE A 147 2.25 -17.34 13.13
C ILE A 147 2.63 -16.44 14.31
N PHE A 148 3.91 -16.07 14.44
CA PHE A 148 4.37 -15.15 15.45
C PHE A 148 3.71 -13.77 15.32
N LEU A 149 3.61 -13.22 14.10
CA LEU A 149 2.91 -11.95 13.86
C LEU A 149 1.41 -12.03 14.14
N ILE A 150 0.76 -13.16 13.83
CA ILE A 150 -0.63 -13.43 14.23
C ILE A 150 -0.75 -13.45 15.76
N GLY A 151 0.20 -14.06 16.46
CA GLY A 151 0.28 -14.05 17.92
C GLY A 151 0.47 -12.66 18.52
N VAL A 152 1.35 -11.84 17.93
CA VAL A 152 1.53 -10.42 18.30
C VAL A 152 0.23 -9.64 18.07
N TRP A 153 -0.43 -9.85 16.93
CA TRP A 153 -1.71 -9.20 16.64
C TRP A 153 -2.81 -9.60 17.62
N ALA A 154 -2.90 -10.89 17.98
CA ALA A 154 -3.82 -11.39 19.00
C ALA A 154 -3.50 -10.82 20.40
N SER A 155 -2.21 -10.69 20.72
CA SER A 155 -1.72 -10.16 22.00
C SER A 155 -2.20 -8.73 22.25
N ILE A 156 -2.14 -7.87 21.23
CA ILE A 156 -2.59 -6.47 21.32
C ILE A 156 -4.11 -6.38 21.59
N GLN A 157 -4.91 -7.41 21.28
CA GLN A 157 -6.36 -7.38 21.53
C GLN A 157 -6.71 -7.51 23.02
N PHE A 158 -5.79 -8.01 23.86
CA PHE A 158 -6.05 -8.16 25.29
C PHE A 158 -6.02 -6.80 26.00
N ARG A 159 -7.19 -6.34 26.45
CA ARG A 159 -7.36 -5.05 27.15
C ARG A 159 -6.45 -4.90 28.37
N TRP A 160 -6.21 -5.98 29.10
CA TRP A 160 -5.31 -6.01 30.26
C TRP A 160 -3.88 -5.57 29.87
N MET A 161 -3.37 -6.07 28.73
CA MET A 161 -2.03 -5.73 28.23
C MET A 161 -1.91 -4.25 27.87
N ILE A 162 -2.94 -3.67 27.25
CA ILE A 162 -3.00 -2.25 26.88
C ILE A 162 -2.93 -1.35 28.12
N LEU A 163 -3.60 -1.73 29.21
CA LEU A 163 -3.69 -0.90 30.41
C LEU A 163 -2.44 -0.99 31.29
N GLU A 164 -1.86 -2.19 31.45
CA GLU A 164 -0.72 -2.38 32.36
C GLU A 164 0.64 -2.12 31.71
N ASN A 165 0.79 -2.42 30.42
CA ASN A 165 2.09 -2.42 29.75
C ASN A 165 2.08 -1.58 28.46
N ALA A 166 1.78 -0.29 28.57
CA ALA A 166 1.68 0.62 27.42
C ALA A 166 2.95 0.65 26.54
N SER A 167 4.14 0.59 27.13
CA SER A 167 5.41 0.56 26.39
C SER A 167 5.54 -0.70 25.53
N VAL A 168 5.19 -1.87 26.09
CA VAL A 168 5.21 -3.15 25.37
C VAL A 168 4.24 -3.09 24.19
N VAL A 169 3.03 -2.57 24.39
CA VAL A 169 2.03 -2.48 23.31
C VAL A 169 2.50 -1.55 22.19
N THR A 170 3.13 -0.41 22.50
CA THR A 170 3.72 0.45 21.45
C THR A 170 4.85 -0.26 20.68
N ALA A 171 5.66 -1.08 21.37
CA ALA A 171 6.71 -1.85 20.72
C ALA A 171 6.13 -2.96 19.83
N LEU A 172 5.07 -3.64 20.27
CA LEU A 172 4.35 -4.64 19.49
C LEU A 172 3.65 -4.02 18.28
N GLU A 173 3.06 -2.83 18.41
CA GLU A 173 2.50 -2.07 17.29
C GLU A 173 3.57 -1.75 16.24
N ARG A 174 4.74 -1.24 16.66
CA ARG A 174 5.87 -0.97 15.75
C ARG A 174 6.37 -2.24 15.08
N LEU A 175 6.53 -3.34 15.83
CA LEU A 175 6.94 -4.64 15.29
C LEU A 175 5.97 -5.13 14.22
N LEU A 176 4.67 -5.02 14.48
CA LEU A 176 3.62 -5.44 13.55
C LEU A 176 3.67 -4.61 12.27
N PHE A 177 3.80 -3.29 12.37
CA PHE A 177 3.93 -2.41 11.20
C PHE A 177 5.23 -2.62 10.43
N ALA A 178 6.34 -2.94 11.12
CA ALA A 178 7.63 -3.16 10.49
C ALA A 178 7.69 -4.50 9.73
N CYS A 179 7.16 -5.58 10.32
CA CYS A 179 7.36 -6.93 9.79
C CYS A 179 6.21 -7.43 8.91
N THR A 180 4.95 -7.05 9.21
CA THR A 180 3.76 -7.50 8.46
C THR A 180 3.85 -7.25 6.96
N PRO A 181 4.22 -6.06 6.45
CA PRO A 181 4.23 -5.84 5.00
C PRO A 181 5.20 -6.76 4.26
N ILE A 182 6.31 -7.15 4.89
CA ILE A 182 7.30 -8.06 4.29
C ILE A 182 6.76 -9.49 4.32
N VAL A 183 6.35 -9.98 5.49
CA VAL A 183 5.89 -11.36 5.66
C VAL A 183 4.61 -11.62 4.86
N ALA A 184 3.63 -10.72 4.93
CA ALA A 184 2.37 -10.87 4.20
C ALA A 184 2.59 -10.87 2.68
N SER A 185 3.45 -10.00 2.14
CA SER A 185 3.78 -9.99 0.70
C SER A 185 4.29 -11.35 0.23
N ILE A 186 5.18 -11.98 1.01
CA ILE A 186 5.78 -13.27 0.66
C ILE A 186 4.74 -14.39 0.78
N VAL A 187 3.97 -14.44 1.87
CA VAL A 187 2.93 -15.47 2.08
C VAL A 187 1.84 -15.39 1.01
N TRP A 188 1.39 -14.19 0.66
CA TRP A 188 0.40 -13.99 -0.41
C TRP A 188 0.95 -14.38 -1.77
N THR A 189 2.22 -14.08 -2.04
CA THR A 189 2.89 -14.52 -3.28
C THR A 189 2.96 -16.04 -3.33
N TRP A 190 3.28 -16.70 -2.22
CA TRP A 190 3.29 -18.16 -2.15
C TRP A 190 1.90 -18.74 -2.46
N ALA A 191 0.85 -18.17 -1.86
CA ALA A 191 -0.53 -18.56 -2.15
C ALA A 191 -0.93 -18.35 -3.62
N ALA A 192 -0.53 -17.23 -4.22
CA ALA A 192 -0.80 -16.92 -5.62
C ALA A 192 -0.05 -17.87 -6.57
N VAL A 193 1.21 -18.18 -6.26
CA VAL A 193 2.01 -19.14 -7.04
C VAL A 193 1.42 -20.54 -6.96
N ALA A 194 0.93 -20.94 -5.78
CA ALA A 194 0.30 -22.24 -5.59
C ALA A 194 -1.00 -22.41 -6.41
N SER A 195 -1.68 -21.31 -6.73
CA SER A 195 -2.95 -21.33 -7.48
C SER A 195 -2.81 -21.07 -8.99
N VAL A 196 -1.95 -20.13 -9.39
CA VAL A 196 -1.83 -19.66 -10.78
C VAL A 196 -0.50 -20.04 -11.44
N GLY A 197 0.47 -20.53 -10.65
CA GLY A 197 1.79 -20.96 -11.14
C GLY A 197 2.87 -19.88 -11.12
N MET A 198 4.10 -20.27 -11.48
CA MET A 198 5.33 -19.48 -11.27
C MET A 198 5.58 -18.39 -12.34
N ASN A 199 4.98 -18.50 -13.52
CA ASN A 199 5.35 -17.71 -14.70
C ASN A 199 5.32 -16.18 -14.47
N HIS A 200 4.32 -15.69 -13.72
CA HIS A 200 4.11 -14.27 -13.42
C HIS A 200 4.31 -13.92 -11.93
N ALA A 201 4.94 -14.82 -11.17
CA ALA A 201 5.03 -14.70 -9.72
C ALA A 201 5.69 -13.40 -9.23
N ALA A 202 6.71 -12.90 -9.95
CA ALA A 202 7.38 -11.65 -9.63
C ALA A 202 6.44 -10.43 -9.72
N TYR A 203 5.49 -10.44 -10.66
CA TYR A 203 4.50 -9.38 -10.79
C TYR A 203 3.44 -9.44 -9.69
N TYR A 204 3.04 -10.64 -9.24
CA TYR A 204 2.19 -10.77 -8.06
C TYR A 204 2.87 -10.23 -6.80
N LEU A 205 4.14 -10.58 -6.60
CA LEU A 205 4.94 -10.08 -5.48
C LEU A 205 5.07 -8.56 -5.52
N MET A 206 5.30 -7.99 -6.69
CA MET A 206 5.33 -6.54 -6.91
C MET A 206 4.01 -5.87 -6.48
N CYS A 207 2.87 -6.39 -6.94
CA CYS A 207 1.54 -5.87 -6.60
C CYS A 207 1.25 -5.94 -5.10
N PHE A 208 1.52 -7.09 -4.46
CA PHE A 208 1.32 -7.23 -3.01
C PHE A 208 2.26 -6.33 -2.21
N SER A 209 3.52 -6.19 -2.64
CA SER A 209 4.47 -5.28 -2.01
C SER A 209 4.00 -3.82 -2.10
N CYS A 210 3.48 -3.38 -3.25
CA CYS A 210 2.91 -2.04 -3.41
C CYS A 210 1.70 -1.82 -2.49
N LEU A 211 0.77 -2.80 -2.45
CA LEU A 211 -0.42 -2.74 -1.61
C LEU A 211 -0.06 -2.64 -0.13
N PHE A 212 0.85 -3.50 0.35
CA PHE A 212 1.24 -3.49 1.76
C PHE A 212 2.12 -2.29 2.12
N TYR A 213 2.97 -1.81 1.20
CA TYR A 213 3.69 -0.55 1.39
C TYR A 213 2.72 0.62 1.62
N TRP A 214 1.64 0.71 0.83
CA TRP A 214 0.61 1.74 1.04
C TRP A 214 -0.08 1.64 2.41
N LEU A 215 -0.42 0.41 2.82
CA LEU A 215 -1.15 0.14 4.05
C LEU A 215 -0.31 0.46 5.29
N PHE A 216 0.99 0.13 5.27
CA PHE A 216 1.84 0.12 6.46
C PHE A 216 2.94 1.20 6.45
N SER A 217 3.62 1.45 5.33
CA SER A 217 4.87 2.22 5.29
C SER A 217 4.69 3.75 5.28
N ILE A 218 3.49 4.25 5.00
CA ILE A 218 3.15 5.68 5.09
C ILE A 218 3.22 6.14 6.56
N PRO A 219 3.83 7.29 6.89
CA PRO A 219 3.98 7.75 8.27
C PRO A 219 2.62 7.89 8.95
N ARG A 220 2.49 7.23 10.10
CA ARG A 220 1.25 7.16 10.89
C ARG A 220 1.55 7.33 12.36
N ARG A 221 0.64 8.03 13.05
CA ARG A 221 0.71 8.21 14.50
C ARG A 221 0.42 6.90 15.22
N SER A 222 1.15 6.60 16.28
CA SER A 222 0.88 5.42 17.12
C SER A 222 -0.50 5.52 17.77
N SER A 223 -1.22 4.40 17.83
CA SER A 223 -2.56 4.33 18.44
C SER A 223 -2.53 4.46 19.96
N PHE A 224 -1.41 4.12 20.60
CA PHE A 224 -1.28 4.11 22.06
C PHE A 224 -0.47 5.28 22.62
N ARG A 225 0.05 6.16 21.75
CA ARG A 225 0.86 7.33 22.12
C ARG A 225 0.04 8.62 22.06
N SER A 226 -1.04 8.71 22.84
CA SER A 226 -1.94 9.89 22.89
C SER A 226 -1.55 10.95 23.92
N ARG A 227 -0.52 10.74 24.74
CA ARG A 227 -0.21 11.61 25.90
C ARG A 227 0.59 12.90 25.60
N LEU A 228 0.93 13.19 24.35
CA LEU A 228 1.72 14.38 23.97
C LEU A 228 0.92 15.45 23.21
N GLU A 229 -0.42 15.42 23.31
CA GLU A 229 -1.29 16.43 22.70
C GLU A 229 -1.19 17.84 23.31
N GLY A 230 -0.43 18.02 24.40
CA GLY A 230 -0.29 19.29 25.11
C GLY A 230 0.85 20.22 24.65
N HIS A 231 1.67 19.86 23.65
CA HIS A 231 2.87 20.64 23.31
C HIS A 231 3.23 20.70 21.81
N PHE A 232 2.24 20.61 20.91
CA PHE A 232 2.49 20.86 19.49
C PHE A 232 2.61 22.36 19.20
N HIS A 233 3.82 22.91 19.35
CA HIS A 233 4.12 24.25 18.85
C HIS A 233 4.40 24.12 17.35
N GLY A 234 3.49 24.60 16.50
CA GLY A 234 3.72 24.72 15.05
C GLY A 234 3.17 23.62 14.14
N GLY A 235 2.37 22.67 14.65
CA GLY A 235 1.66 21.68 13.82
C GLY A 235 2.52 20.58 13.20
N GLU A 236 3.85 20.59 13.40
CA GLU A 236 4.75 19.51 12.99
C GLU A 236 4.59 18.31 13.94
N ILE A 237 4.38 17.12 13.37
CA ILE A 237 4.28 15.88 14.15
C ILE A 237 5.72 15.46 14.49
N PRO A 238 6.09 15.35 15.78
CA PRO A 238 7.43 14.92 16.15
C PRO A 238 7.65 13.49 15.64
N ASP A 239 8.86 13.21 15.13
CA ASP A 239 9.22 11.91 14.56
C ASP A 239 8.99 10.76 15.57
N ASP A 240 9.11 11.05 16.87
CA ASP A 240 8.84 10.12 17.95
C ASP A 240 7.36 9.70 18.06
N ALA A 241 6.42 10.46 17.52
CA ALA A 241 5.00 10.09 17.54
C ALA A 241 4.62 9.08 16.44
N LEU A 242 5.52 8.83 15.49
CA LEU A 242 5.31 7.90 14.38
C LEU A 242 5.52 6.45 14.83
N ILE A 243 4.77 5.52 14.23
CA ILE A 243 4.93 4.08 14.49
C ILE A 243 6.26 3.56 13.93
N LEU A 244 6.59 4.00 12.71
CA LEU A 244 7.77 3.57 11.97
C LEU A 244 8.86 4.62 12.08
N GLY A 245 10.10 4.17 12.26
CA GLY A 245 11.28 5.02 12.17
C GLY A 245 11.83 5.11 10.75
N GLN A 246 12.95 5.82 10.62
CA GLN A 246 13.66 5.99 9.35
C GLN A 246 14.22 4.67 8.81
N LEU A 247 14.71 3.81 9.71
CA LEU A 247 15.27 2.50 9.34
C LEU A 247 14.20 1.61 8.69
N GLU A 248 13.04 1.50 9.31
CA GLU A 248 11.94 0.69 8.77
C GLU A 248 11.43 1.28 7.46
N GLY A 249 11.34 2.61 7.35
CA GLY A 249 11.02 3.29 6.09
C GLY A 249 12.00 2.93 4.97
N CYS A 250 13.31 2.96 5.25
CA CYS A 250 14.35 2.56 4.31
C CYS A 250 14.21 1.08 3.91
N ILE A 251 14.08 0.17 4.88
CA ILE A 251 13.92 -1.27 4.61
C ILE A 251 12.67 -1.53 3.76
N HIS A 252 11.54 -0.91 4.07
CA HIS A 252 10.31 -1.06 3.29
C HIS A 252 10.48 -0.57 1.85
N THR A 253 11.20 0.53 1.63
CA THR A 253 11.51 0.99 0.27
C THR A 253 12.46 0.05 -0.47
N LEU A 254 13.49 -0.47 0.19
CA LEU A 254 14.39 -1.45 -0.42
C LEU A 254 13.65 -2.73 -0.81
N VAL A 255 12.78 -3.22 0.08
CA VAL A 255 11.93 -4.39 -0.20
C VAL A 255 10.99 -4.11 -1.37
N LEU A 256 10.32 -2.95 -1.39
CA LEU A 256 9.42 -2.58 -2.46
C LEU A 256 10.10 -2.55 -3.84
N LEU A 257 11.30 -1.99 -3.92
CA LEU A 257 12.01 -1.79 -5.20
C LEU A 257 12.79 -3.02 -5.66
N PHE A 258 13.47 -3.72 -4.75
CA PHE A 258 14.42 -4.76 -5.13
C PHE A 258 13.90 -6.18 -4.95
N LEU A 259 12.97 -6.44 -4.02
CA LEU A 259 12.51 -7.81 -3.76
C LEU A 259 11.86 -8.46 -5.00
N PRO A 260 10.97 -7.79 -5.76
CA PRO A 260 10.39 -8.38 -6.97
C PRO A 260 11.43 -8.66 -8.06
N VAL A 261 12.43 -7.77 -8.20
CA VAL A 261 13.52 -7.89 -9.17
C VAL A 261 14.40 -9.08 -8.83
N LEU A 262 14.88 -9.16 -7.58
CA LEU A 262 15.71 -10.27 -7.10
C LEU A 262 14.97 -11.60 -7.19
N PHE A 263 13.67 -11.62 -6.90
CA PHE A 263 12.84 -12.82 -7.04
C PHE A 263 12.72 -13.26 -8.51
N ARG A 264 12.56 -12.34 -9.46
CA ARG A 264 12.54 -12.65 -10.90
C ARG A 264 13.88 -13.22 -11.36
N VAL A 265 14.99 -12.59 -10.97
CA VAL A 265 16.34 -13.05 -11.30
C VAL A 265 16.61 -14.43 -10.69
N GLY A 266 16.27 -14.64 -9.42
CA GLY A 266 16.48 -15.93 -8.74
C GLY A 266 15.66 -17.07 -9.34
N SER A 267 14.38 -16.82 -9.62
CA SER A 267 13.48 -17.83 -10.18
C SER A 267 13.79 -18.20 -11.63
N HIS A 268 14.32 -17.27 -12.43
CA HIS A 268 14.58 -17.45 -13.87
C HIS A 268 16.05 -17.19 -14.25
N HIS A 269 16.99 -17.51 -13.35
CA HIS A 269 18.40 -17.13 -13.49
C HIS A 269 19.03 -17.57 -14.82
N SER A 270 18.65 -18.74 -15.33
CA SER A 270 19.19 -19.33 -16.56
C SER A 270 18.79 -18.59 -17.85
N VAL A 271 17.72 -17.78 -17.82
CA VAL A 271 17.17 -17.10 -19.02
C VAL A 271 17.27 -15.57 -18.91
N THR A 272 17.88 -15.06 -17.84
CA THR A 272 17.87 -13.64 -17.44
C THR A 272 18.37 -12.69 -18.54
N PHE A 273 19.37 -13.10 -19.32
CA PHE A 273 19.96 -12.25 -20.37
C PHE A 273 19.75 -12.81 -21.78
N SER A 274 18.84 -13.77 -21.95
CA SER A 274 18.61 -14.42 -23.22
C SER A 274 17.77 -13.60 -24.20
N SER A 275 17.00 -12.62 -23.73
CA SER A 275 16.11 -11.81 -24.56
C SER A 275 15.94 -10.39 -24.04
N ALA A 276 15.78 -9.43 -24.96
CA ALA A 276 15.42 -8.04 -24.63
C ALA A 276 14.12 -7.93 -23.82
N THR A 277 13.20 -8.90 -23.99
CA THR A 277 11.94 -8.96 -23.24
C THR A 277 12.15 -9.21 -21.75
N PHE A 278 13.22 -9.91 -21.36
CA PHE A 278 13.55 -10.16 -19.96
C PHE A 278 14.16 -8.91 -19.32
N ILE A 279 15.02 -8.19 -20.06
CA ILE A 279 15.56 -6.90 -19.62
C ILE A 279 14.41 -5.91 -19.37
N CYS A 280 13.42 -5.87 -20.27
CA CYS A 280 12.21 -5.06 -20.08
C CYS A 280 11.42 -5.49 -18.83
N ASP A 281 11.31 -6.79 -18.53
CA ASP A 281 10.64 -7.26 -17.30
C ASP A 281 11.35 -6.75 -16.04
N LEU A 282 12.68 -6.83 -15.99
CA LEU A 282 13.45 -6.36 -14.83
C LEU A 282 13.30 -4.85 -14.65
N LEU A 283 13.35 -4.09 -15.74
CA LEU A 283 13.13 -2.65 -15.71
C LEU A 283 11.71 -2.31 -15.24
N LEU A 284 10.68 -3.01 -15.74
CA LEU A 284 9.30 -2.81 -15.28
C LEU A 284 9.13 -3.16 -13.80
N LEU A 285 9.69 -4.29 -13.34
CA LEU A 285 9.62 -4.71 -11.95
C LEU A 285 10.31 -3.74 -10.97
N PHE A 286 11.27 -2.94 -11.44
CA PHE A 286 11.91 -1.90 -10.64
C PHE A 286 11.19 -0.55 -10.77
N PHE A 287 10.96 -0.08 -11.99
CA PHE A 287 10.47 1.28 -12.24
C PHE A 287 8.97 1.44 -11.96
N VAL A 288 8.16 0.39 -12.05
CA VAL A 288 6.73 0.47 -11.67
C VAL A 288 6.58 0.71 -10.16
N PRO A 289 7.19 -0.09 -9.26
CA PRO A 289 7.19 0.21 -7.83
C PRO A 289 7.85 1.55 -7.50
N PHE A 290 8.88 1.95 -8.25
CA PHE A 290 9.51 3.25 -8.07
C PHE A 290 8.56 4.42 -8.37
N LEU A 291 7.84 4.39 -9.50
CA LEU A 291 6.81 5.38 -9.81
C LEU A 291 5.68 5.38 -8.78
N PHE A 292 5.26 4.19 -8.32
CA PHE A 292 4.30 4.05 -7.25
C PHE A 292 4.80 4.67 -5.93
N GLN A 293 6.07 4.48 -5.56
CA GLN A 293 6.68 5.09 -4.37
C GLN A 293 6.74 6.62 -4.49
N LEU A 294 7.07 7.15 -5.67
CA LEU A 294 7.04 8.58 -5.95
C LEU A 294 5.62 9.15 -5.86
N TYR A 295 4.62 8.43 -6.34
CA TYR A 295 3.22 8.79 -6.13
C TYR A 295 2.85 8.76 -4.65
N ALA A 296 3.22 7.70 -3.92
CA ALA A 296 2.97 7.58 -2.48
C ALA A 296 3.63 8.70 -1.67
N SER A 297 4.70 9.32 -2.18
CA SER A 297 5.33 10.46 -1.54
C SER A 297 4.43 11.70 -1.45
N THR A 298 3.38 11.80 -2.28
CA THR A 298 2.34 12.84 -2.15
C THR A 298 1.60 12.74 -0.81
N ASN A 299 1.53 11.53 -0.24
CA ASN A 299 0.90 11.23 1.04
C ASN A 299 1.91 11.10 2.19
N GLY A 300 3.15 11.61 2.01
CA GLY A 300 4.19 11.58 3.04
C GLY A 300 5.10 10.34 3.02
N ALA A 301 5.03 9.47 1.99
CA ALA A 301 6.12 8.51 1.79
C ALA A 301 7.45 9.25 1.46
N LEU A 302 8.60 8.61 1.73
CA LEU A 302 9.94 9.24 1.70
C LEU A 302 10.19 10.33 2.77
N TRP A 303 9.32 10.49 3.78
CA TRP A 303 9.55 11.43 4.89
C TRP A 303 10.91 11.25 5.58
N TRP A 304 11.48 10.04 5.53
CA TRP A 304 12.76 9.70 6.12
C TRP A 304 13.98 10.19 5.31
N ILE A 305 13.82 10.59 4.04
CA ILE A 305 14.92 11.04 3.17
C ILE A 305 15.21 12.53 3.34
N THR A 306 14.18 13.37 3.25
CA THR A 306 14.31 14.82 3.46
C THR A 306 12.97 15.37 3.97
N LYS A 307 13.04 16.34 4.88
CA LYS A 307 11.87 17.09 5.36
C LYS A 307 11.53 18.28 4.46
N ASN A 308 12.44 18.66 3.56
CA ASN A 308 12.28 19.81 2.68
C ASN A 308 11.28 19.49 1.55
N VAL A 309 10.11 20.13 1.57
CA VAL A 309 9.04 19.93 0.59
C VAL A 309 9.52 20.23 -0.85
N ASN A 310 10.34 21.27 -1.02
CA ASN A 310 10.86 21.67 -2.33
C ASN A 310 11.84 20.64 -2.92
N GLU A 311 12.71 20.06 -2.09
CA GLU A 311 13.64 19.02 -2.52
C GLU A 311 12.89 17.74 -2.90
N LEU A 312 11.92 17.32 -2.07
CA LEU A 312 11.04 16.18 -2.37
C LEU A 312 10.29 16.37 -3.68
N HIS A 313 9.76 17.58 -3.92
CA HIS A 313 9.06 17.90 -5.16
C HIS A 313 9.98 17.78 -6.39
N ARG A 314 11.20 18.31 -6.30
CA ARG A 314 12.21 18.19 -7.37
C ARG A 314 12.60 16.73 -7.64
N ILE A 315 12.84 15.95 -6.59
CA ILE A 315 13.14 14.52 -6.69
C ILE A 315 11.99 13.78 -7.38
N ARG A 316 10.74 14.06 -6.98
CA ARG A 316 9.54 13.44 -7.55
C ARG A 316 9.41 13.70 -9.05
N ILE A 317 9.57 14.96 -9.47
CA ILE A 317 9.39 15.32 -10.89
C ILE A 317 10.51 14.72 -11.73
N VAL A 318 11.78 14.92 -11.35
CA VAL A 318 12.92 14.48 -12.16
C VAL A 318 12.96 12.95 -12.25
N ASN A 319 12.88 12.26 -11.12
CA ASN A 319 12.93 10.80 -11.11
C ASN A 319 11.65 10.18 -11.66
N GLY A 320 10.51 10.85 -11.49
CA GLY A 320 9.22 10.45 -12.06
C GLY A 320 9.26 10.50 -13.58
N ALA A 321 9.80 11.57 -14.17
CA ALA A 321 9.97 11.68 -15.62
C ALA A 321 10.88 10.57 -16.18
N ILE A 322 12.04 10.33 -15.54
CA ILE A 322 12.96 9.26 -15.95
C ILE A 322 12.27 7.89 -15.87
N GLY A 323 11.64 7.58 -14.73
CA GLY A 323 10.96 6.30 -14.53
C GLY A 323 9.82 6.08 -15.52
N LEU A 324 9.06 7.14 -15.83
CA LEU A 324 7.95 7.09 -16.77
C LEU A 324 8.44 6.81 -18.20
N VAL A 325 9.52 7.47 -18.64
CA VAL A 325 10.14 7.18 -19.95
C VAL A 325 10.57 5.71 -20.04
N VAL A 326 11.26 5.20 -19.01
CA VAL A 326 11.74 3.81 -19.03
C VAL A 326 10.57 2.82 -19.06
N VAL A 327 9.54 3.02 -18.25
CA VAL A 327 8.34 2.15 -18.23
C VAL A 327 7.62 2.18 -19.57
N VAL A 328 7.43 3.36 -20.15
CA VAL A 328 6.77 3.53 -21.45
C VAL A 328 7.53 2.79 -22.55
N ILE A 329 8.86 2.96 -22.63
CA ILE A 329 9.69 2.25 -23.62
C ILE A 329 9.58 0.73 -23.43
N CYS A 330 9.62 0.24 -22.19
CA CYS A 330 9.48 -1.20 -21.91
C CYS A 330 8.12 -1.75 -22.35
N LEU A 331 7.03 -0.99 -22.11
CA LEU A 331 5.68 -1.36 -22.55
C LEU A 331 5.53 -1.27 -24.07
N GLU A 332 6.16 -0.31 -24.73
CA GLU A 332 6.17 -0.22 -26.20
C GLU A 332 6.79 -1.46 -26.82
N VAL A 333 7.97 -1.86 -26.35
CA VAL A 333 8.67 -3.05 -26.87
C VAL A 333 7.86 -4.32 -26.62
N ARG A 334 7.32 -4.51 -25.42
CA ARG A 334 6.63 -5.75 -25.04
C ARG A 334 5.19 -5.85 -25.49
N VAL A 335 4.43 -4.76 -25.41
CA VAL A 335 2.99 -4.78 -25.66
C VAL A 335 2.74 -4.32 -27.08
N VAL A 336 3.19 -3.11 -27.43
CA VAL A 336 2.82 -2.50 -28.70
C VAL A 336 3.50 -3.21 -29.87
N PHE A 337 4.83 -3.31 -29.89
CA PHE A 337 5.53 -3.88 -31.03
C PHE A 337 5.49 -5.40 -31.07
N HIS A 338 5.67 -6.06 -29.92
CA HIS A 338 5.69 -7.52 -29.87
C HIS A 338 4.27 -8.14 -30.00
N SER A 339 3.25 -7.60 -29.32
CA SER A 339 1.91 -8.19 -29.35
C SER A 339 0.96 -7.51 -30.35
N PHE A 340 1.02 -6.18 -30.48
CA PHE A 340 0.11 -5.42 -31.35
C PHE A 340 0.72 -4.94 -32.67
N GLY A 341 1.97 -5.32 -32.96
CA GLY A 341 2.70 -4.79 -34.13
C GLY A 341 1.98 -5.04 -35.47
N ARG A 342 1.18 -6.11 -35.55
CA ARG A 342 0.38 -6.46 -36.74
C ARG A 342 -0.81 -5.54 -37.00
N TYR A 343 -1.24 -4.78 -35.98
CA TYR A 343 -2.38 -3.86 -36.09
C TYR A 343 -1.95 -2.40 -36.37
N LEU A 344 -0.64 -2.15 -36.45
CA LEU A 344 -0.11 -0.83 -36.79
C LEU A 344 -0.21 -0.64 -38.31
N HIS A 345 -1.03 0.33 -38.73
CA HIS A 345 -1.24 0.61 -40.16
C HIS A 345 -0.15 1.49 -40.77
N VAL A 346 0.65 2.14 -39.93
CA VAL A 346 1.73 3.03 -40.36
C VAL A 346 3.01 2.23 -40.60
N PRO A 347 3.71 2.42 -41.74
CA PRO A 347 4.97 1.74 -42.00
C PRO A 347 6.11 2.26 -41.10
N PRO A 348 7.11 1.43 -40.78
CA PRO A 348 8.37 1.89 -40.19
C PRO A 348 9.06 2.93 -41.08
N PRO A 349 9.73 3.97 -40.52
CA PRO A 349 10.02 4.20 -39.10
C PRO A 349 8.99 5.09 -38.36
N LEU A 350 7.97 5.60 -39.06
CA LEU A 350 7.00 6.55 -38.50
C LEU A 350 6.13 5.94 -37.40
N ASN A 351 5.89 4.63 -37.46
CA ASN A 351 5.17 3.91 -36.41
C ASN A 351 5.85 4.04 -35.04
N TYR A 352 7.19 3.98 -34.97
CA TYR A 352 7.93 4.13 -33.72
C TYR A 352 7.70 5.52 -33.10
N ILE A 353 7.87 6.57 -33.90
CA ILE A 353 7.73 7.95 -33.44
C ILE A 353 6.31 8.23 -32.96
N LEU A 354 5.30 7.85 -33.76
CA LEU A 354 3.90 8.14 -33.41
C LEU A 354 3.42 7.33 -32.20
N VAL A 355 3.83 6.06 -32.09
CA VAL A 355 3.54 5.24 -30.91
C VAL A 355 4.18 5.85 -29.67
N THR A 356 5.45 6.25 -29.74
CA THR A 356 6.14 6.86 -28.60
C THR A 356 5.52 8.19 -28.21
N VAL A 357 5.16 9.05 -29.16
CA VAL A 357 4.45 10.31 -28.86
C VAL A 357 3.11 10.02 -28.18
N ALA A 358 2.35 9.04 -28.67
CA ALA A 358 1.05 8.69 -28.12
C ALA A 358 1.16 8.10 -26.70
N MET A 359 2.05 7.13 -26.49
CA MET A 359 2.23 6.45 -25.21
C MET A 359 2.90 7.34 -24.17
N LEU A 360 3.98 8.03 -24.52
CA LEU A 360 4.69 8.90 -23.60
C LEU A 360 3.86 10.14 -23.26
N GLY A 361 3.20 10.73 -24.25
CA GLY A 361 2.36 11.90 -24.03
C GLY A 361 1.12 11.57 -23.18
N SER A 362 0.47 10.42 -23.41
CA SER A 362 -0.65 9.98 -22.55
C SER A 362 -0.20 9.67 -21.13
N ALA A 363 0.93 8.98 -20.96
CA ALA A 363 1.50 8.69 -19.64
C ALA A 363 1.92 9.97 -18.91
N ALA A 364 2.59 10.91 -19.58
CA ALA A 364 2.97 12.20 -19.00
C ALA A 364 1.75 13.03 -18.61
N GLY A 365 0.70 13.02 -19.44
CA GLY A 365 -0.59 13.63 -19.13
C GLY A 365 -1.21 13.04 -17.86
N ALA A 366 -1.35 11.72 -17.79
CA ALA A 366 -1.88 11.03 -16.61
C ALA A 366 -1.04 11.28 -15.35
N GLY A 367 0.29 11.27 -15.47
CA GLY A 367 1.21 11.54 -14.37
C GLY A 367 1.10 12.98 -13.85
N SER A 368 1.04 13.97 -14.75
CA SER A 368 0.87 15.38 -14.39
C SER A 368 -0.46 15.64 -13.67
N PHE A 369 -1.53 14.97 -14.10
CA PHE A 369 -2.83 15.00 -13.42
C PHE A 369 -2.75 14.34 -12.03
N ALA A 370 -2.17 13.14 -11.93
CA ALA A 370 -2.07 12.40 -10.67
C ALA A 370 -1.25 13.13 -9.58
N VAL A 371 -0.26 13.93 -9.99
CA VAL A 371 0.56 14.73 -9.07
C VAL A 371 -0.06 16.11 -8.79
N GLY A 372 -1.16 16.46 -9.46
CA GLY A 372 -1.86 17.74 -9.26
C GLY A 372 -1.12 18.94 -9.87
N MET A 373 -0.33 18.74 -10.93
CA MET A 373 0.43 19.81 -11.59
C MET A 373 -0.44 20.70 -12.50
N ILE A 374 -1.71 20.31 -12.74
CA ILE A 374 -2.65 21.03 -13.59
C ILE A 374 -3.53 21.88 -12.68
N GLY A 375 -3.14 23.14 -12.48
CA GLY A 375 -3.86 24.09 -11.62
C GLY A 375 -4.07 25.46 -12.27
N ASP A 376 -3.12 25.90 -13.09
CA ASP A 376 -3.14 27.22 -13.72
C ASP A 376 -3.69 27.18 -15.14
N ALA A 377 -4.26 28.29 -15.61
CA ALA A 377 -4.83 28.42 -16.96
C ALA A 377 -3.83 28.04 -18.07
N PHE A 378 -2.55 28.40 -17.90
CA PHE A 378 -1.49 28.04 -18.84
C PHE A 378 -1.20 26.53 -18.83
N SER A 379 -1.10 25.91 -17.65
CA SER A 379 -0.90 24.46 -17.51
C SER A 379 -2.06 23.66 -18.11
N SER A 380 -3.28 24.16 -17.96
CA SER A 380 -4.49 23.58 -18.53
C SER A 380 -4.49 23.69 -20.07
N ALA A 381 -4.15 24.85 -20.63
CA ALA A 381 -4.05 25.02 -22.08
C ALA A 381 -2.96 24.13 -22.70
N ALA A 382 -1.79 24.05 -22.08
CA ALA A 382 -0.70 23.18 -22.52
C ALA A 382 -1.10 21.70 -22.47
N PHE A 383 -1.81 21.28 -21.42
CA PHE A 383 -2.36 19.92 -21.30
C PHE A 383 -3.36 19.61 -22.42
N SER A 384 -4.27 20.53 -22.74
CA SER A 384 -5.23 20.35 -23.85
C SER A 384 -4.55 20.20 -25.20
N VAL A 385 -3.55 21.04 -25.51
CA VAL A 385 -2.78 20.93 -26.76
C VAL A 385 -2.05 19.59 -26.85
N LEU A 386 -1.40 19.17 -25.77
CA LEU A 386 -0.71 17.89 -25.71
C LEU A 386 -1.68 16.72 -25.89
N ALA A 387 -2.86 16.76 -25.27
CA ALA A 387 -3.89 15.75 -25.41
C ALA A 387 -4.39 15.62 -26.86
N VAL A 388 -4.57 16.74 -27.57
CA VAL A 388 -4.94 16.75 -28.99
C VAL A 388 -3.85 16.12 -29.85
N LEU A 389 -2.58 16.50 -29.65
CA LEU A 389 -1.45 15.94 -30.41
C LEU A 389 -1.31 14.42 -30.18
N VAL A 390 -1.41 13.99 -28.93
CA VAL A 390 -1.38 12.57 -28.54
C VAL A 390 -2.55 11.80 -29.15
N GLY A 391 -3.76 12.38 -29.14
CA GLY A 391 -4.95 11.80 -29.74
C GLY A 391 -4.82 11.63 -31.25
N ILE A 392 -4.30 12.64 -31.95
CA ILE A 392 -4.03 12.58 -33.40
C ILE A 392 -2.98 11.51 -33.69
N ALA A 393 -1.87 11.47 -32.95
CA ALA A 393 -0.82 10.46 -33.14
C ALA A 393 -1.37 9.04 -32.96
N GLY A 394 -2.17 8.80 -31.91
CA GLY A 394 -2.83 7.51 -31.68
C GLY A 394 -3.82 7.13 -32.79
N ALA A 395 -4.63 8.08 -33.26
CA ALA A 395 -5.59 7.86 -34.35
C ALA A 395 -4.90 7.47 -35.67
N ILE A 396 -3.79 8.14 -36.01
CA ILE A 396 -2.97 7.81 -37.19
C ILE A 396 -2.43 6.37 -37.07
N VAL A 397 -1.90 6.01 -35.89
CA VAL A 397 -1.29 4.68 -35.65
C VAL A 397 -2.31 3.55 -35.81
N VAL A 398 -3.51 3.73 -35.28
CA VAL A 398 -4.60 2.74 -35.33
C VAL A 398 -5.24 2.67 -36.72
N GLY A 399 -5.06 3.67 -37.56
CA GLY A 399 -5.65 3.73 -38.90
C GLY A 399 -7.09 4.24 -38.90
N PHE A 400 -7.45 5.15 -37.98
CA PHE A 400 -8.77 5.77 -38.01
C PHE A 400 -8.96 6.54 -39.33
N PRO A 401 -10.13 6.39 -40.00
CA PRO A 401 -10.40 7.14 -41.22
C PRO A 401 -10.45 8.64 -40.90
N PHE A 402 -9.73 9.44 -41.67
CA PHE A 402 -9.68 10.91 -41.54
C PHE A 402 -10.91 11.62 -42.13
N LEU A 403 -12.05 10.93 -42.26
CA LEU A 403 -13.24 11.40 -42.94
C LEU A 403 -14.50 11.17 -42.11
#